data_AF-A0A7X7FU13-F1
#
_entry.id   AF-A0A7X7FU13-F1
#
_cell.length_a   1.000
_cell.length_b   1.000
_cell.length_c   1.000
_cell.angle_alpha   90.00
_cell.angle_beta   90.00
_cell.angle_gamma   90.00
#
_symmetry.space_group_name_H-M   'P 1'
#
loop_
_entity.id
_entity.type
_entity.pdbx_description
1 polymer ?
#
loop_
_entity_poly.entity_id
_entity_poly.type
_entity_poly.pdbx_seq_one_letter_code
_entity_poly.pdbx_strand_id
1 'polypeptide(L)'
;LKCPKKKDISYKIFNQKKTWYENKNITLVGCSNWIANQAKKSNLSKHASIVSIPNPIDTMVYYPKNKEKMRKLFNFPENKKYILFGACKVTDERKGFVYLKEAGEILLREKILLKDELMIVVFGGNSNEVASMLPFQVFNVGYINNIEKMVSLYSAVDLFLIPSLEDNLPNTIMESMACGTPCVGFNIGGISEMIEHKKNGYVAEYKNATDLATGINWIVKEANYNQLSINARNKVEIEYNEGNIAKKYIELYKKVLIN
;
A
#
# COMPACT_ATOMS: atom_id res chain seq x y z
N LEU A 1 -27.23 -7.59 -5.84
CA LEU A 1 -27.58 -8.92 -5.25
C LEU A 1 -27.78 -9.89 -6.40
N LYS A 2 -27.11 -11.05 -6.41
CA LYS A 2 -27.16 -11.96 -7.57
C LYS A 2 -28.55 -12.60 -7.76
N CYS A 3 -29.26 -13.01 -6.69
CA CYS A 3 -30.65 -13.54 -6.74
C CYS A 3 -31.40 -13.39 -5.39
N PRO A 4 -31.88 -12.20 -4.99
CA PRO A 4 -32.56 -12.06 -3.70
C PRO A 4 -34.03 -12.52 -3.74
N LYS A 5 -34.43 -13.37 -2.78
CA LYS A 5 -35.87 -13.65 -2.52
C LYS A 5 -36.52 -12.40 -1.89
N LYS A 6 -37.79 -12.13 -2.16
CA LYS A 6 -38.51 -10.94 -1.60
C LYS A 6 -38.51 -10.84 -0.07
N LYS A 7 -38.37 -11.97 0.65
CA LYS A 7 -38.30 -12.03 2.13
C LYS A 7 -36.86 -11.97 2.68
N ASP A 8 -35.84 -11.94 1.82
CA ASP A 8 -34.43 -11.88 2.20
C ASP A 8 -34.12 -10.54 2.90
N ILE A 9 -33.47 -10.60 4.05
CA ILE A 9 -33.05 -9.42 4.83
C ILE A 9 -32.13 -8.53 3.99
N SER A 10 -31.23 -9.11 3.19
CA SER A 10 -30.32 -8.38 2.31
C SER A 10 -31.08 -7.56 1.26
N TYR A 11 -32.19 -8.10 0.74
CA TYR A 11 -33.07 -7.40 -0.21
C TYR A 11 -33.81 -6.25 0.45
N LYS A 12 -34.36 -6.49 1.65
CA LYS A 12 -35.05 -5.44 2.43
C LYS A 12 -34.12 -4.29 2.77
N ILE A 13 -32.91 -4.59 3.29
CA ILE A 13 -31.89 -3.58 3.60
C ILE A 13 -31.45 -2.84 2.34
N PHE A 14 -31.26 -3.54 1.23
CA PHE A 14 -30.89 -2.90 -0.04
C PHE A 14 -31.97 -1.91 -0.51
N ASN A 15 -33.25 -2.30 -0.47
CA ASN A 15 -34.35 -1.43 -0.86
C ASN A 15 -34.47 -0.21 0.06
N GLN A 16 -34.29 -0.40 1.38
CA GLN A 16 -34.29 0.71 2.33
C GLN A 16 -33.16 1.71 2.04
N LYS A 17 -31.92 1.21 1.81
CA LYS A 17 -30.79 2.04 1.40
C LYS A 17 -31.08 2.77 0.09
N LYS A 18 -31.68 2.09 -0.89
CA LYS A 18 -32.03 2.69 -2.18
C LYS A 18 -32.95 3.90 -2.00
N THR A 19 -33.99 3.78 -1.18
CA THR A 19 -34.91 4.89 -0.87
C THR A 19 -34.20 6.07 -0.19
N TRP A 20 -33.19 5.83 0.65
CA TRP A 20 -32.42 6.90 1.27
C TRP A 20 -31.50 7.61 0.28
N TYR A 21 -30.87 6.87 -0.65
CA TYR A 21 -29.96 7.44 -1.63
C TYR A 21 -30.69 8.18 -2.76
N GLU A 22 -31.89 7.75 -3.16
CA GLU A 22 -32.68 8.41 -4.21
C GLU A 22 -33.23 9.77 -3.76
N ASN A 23 -33.53 9.94 -2.47
CA ASN A 23 -34.23 11.12 -1.95
C ASN A 23 -33.30 12.17 -1.33
N LYS A 24 -31.99 12.09 -1.56
CA LYS A 24 -30.99 12.95 -0.91
C LYS A 24 -29.92 13.39 -1.91
N ASN A 25 -29.51 14.66 -1.82
CA ASN A 25 -28.34 15.18 -2.53
C ASN A 25 -27.07 14.72 -1.80
N ILE A 26 -26.62 13.49 -2.08
CA ILE A 26 -25.44 12.90 -1.44
C ILE A 26 -24.24 13.02 -2.37
N THR A 27 -23.13 13.54 -1.82
CA THR A 27 -21.82 13.45 -2.45
C THR A 27 -20.97 12.40 -1.73
N LEU A 28 -20.53 11.38 -2.47
CA LEU A 28 -19.65 10.33 -2.00
C LEU A 28 -18.21 10.65 -2.38
N VAL A 29 -17.31 10.55 -1.40
CA VAL A 29 -15.86 10.74 -1.61
C VAL A 29 -15.18 9.38 -1.49
N GLY A 30 -14.54 8.94 -2.57
CA GLY A 30 -13.66 7.78 -2.56
C GLY A 30 -12.20 8.20 -2.37
N CYS A 31 -11.43 7.46 -1.58
CA CYS A 31 -10.01 7.76 -1.40
C CYS A 31 -9.11 7.30 -2.57
N SER A 32 -9.67 6.69 -3.60
CA SER A 32 -8.98 6.36 -4.85
C SER A 32 -9.97 6.45 -6.01
N ASN A 33 -9.45 6.55 -7.23
CA ASN A 33 -10.30 6.46 -8.41
C ASN A 33 -10.92 5.06 -8.54
N TRP A 34 -10.20 4.02 -8.12
CA TRP A 34 -10.69 2.65 -8.13
C TRP A 34 -11.98 2.52 -7.32
N ILE A 35 -12.00 2.92 -6.04
CA ILE A 35 -13.22 2.80 -5.21
C ILE A 35 -14.32 3.76 -5.67
N ALA A 36 -13.95 4.95 -6.15
CA ALA A 36 -14.92 5.87 -6.73
C ALA A 36 -15.59 5.25 -7.97
N ASN A 37 -14.84 4.54 -8.80
CA ASN A 37 -15.36 3.83 -9.97
C ASN A 37 -16.18 2.59 -9.58
N GLN A 38 -15.85 1.89 -8.48
CA GLN A 38 -16.73 0.85 -7.94
C GLN A 38 -18.05 1.44 -7.42
N ALA A 39 -18.01 2.58 -6.74
CA ALA A 39 -19.21 3.29 -6.29
C ALA A 39 -20.08 3.74 -7.47
N LYS A 40 -19.49 4.23 -8.58
CA LYS A 40 -20.26 4.60 -9.79
C LYS A 40 -21.03 3.43 -10.39
N LYS A 41 -20.52 2.20 -10.26
CA LYS A 41 -21.18 0.97 -10.76
C LYS A 41 -22.29 0.47 -9.83
N SER A 42 -22.39 0.98 -8.60
CA SER A 42 -23.39 0.53 -7.63
C SER A 42 -24.76 1.14 -7.92
N ASN A 43 -25.78 0.28 -7.94
CA ASN A 43 -27.18 0.70 -8.10
C ASN A 43 -27.67 1.64 -6.97
N LEU A 44 -27.02 1.63 -5.80
CA LEU A 44 -27.39 2.53 -4.70
C LEU A 44 -26.95 3.97 -4.96
N SER A 45 -25.81 4.16 -5.61
CA SER A 45 -25.17 5.47 -5.78
C SER A 45 -25.36 6.05 -7.18
N LYS A 46 -26.32 5.52 -7.95
CA LYS A 46 -26.63 5.97 -9.32
C LYS A 46 -26.97 7.47 -9.41
N HIS A 47 -27.56 8.03 -8.36
CA HIS A 47 -27.95 9.44 -8.29
C HIS A 47 -27.01 10.29 -7.42
N ALA A 48 -25.99 9.68 -6.80
CA ALA A 48 -25.04 10.40 -5.97
C ALA A 48 -23.96 11.08 -6.84
N SER A 49 -23.51 12.26 -6.43
CA SER A 49 -22.26 12.81 -6.94
C SER A 49 -21.11 11.99 -6.37
N ILE A 50 -20.16 11.56 -7.20
CA ILE A 50 -19.03 10.73 -6.76
C ILE A 50 -17.74 11.40 -7.17
N VAL A 51 -16.89 11.71 -6.20
CA VAL A 51 -15.59 12.35 -6.38
C VAL A 51 -14.48 11.49 -5.75
N SER A 52 -13.25 11.66 -6.23
CA SER A 52 -12.06 11.00 -5.70
C SER A 52 -11.18 12.03 -5.02
N ILE A 53 -10.95 11.88 -3.70
CA ILE A 53 -10.02 12.69 -2.92
C ILE A 53 -9.23 11.72 -2.03
N PRO A 54 -7.92 11.53 -2.26
CA PRO A 54 -7.15 10.54 -1.52
C PRO A 54 -6.93 10.95 -0.06
N ASN A 55 -6.48 9.98 0.74
CA ASN A 55 -6.09 10.25 2.12
C ASN A 55 -4.84 11.15 2.15
N PRO A 56 -4.75 12.07 3.12
CA PRO A 56 -3.55 12.87 3.31
C PRO A 56 -2.47 12.11 4.08
N ILE A 57 -1.24 12.61 3.99
CA ILE A 57 -0.12 12.27 4.88
C ILE A 57 0.62 13.53 5.31
N ASP A 58 1.07 13.55 6.57
CA ASP A 58 1.95 14.58 7.11
C ASP A 58 3.40 14.31 6.63
N THR A 59 3.80 15.08 5.63
CA THR A 59 5.13 15.00 5.01
C THR A 59 6.24 15.65 5.84
N MET A 60 5.90 16.31 6.95
CA MET A 60 6.85 16.84 7.95
C MET A 60 7.20 15.77 8.98
N VAL A 61 6.26 14.87 9.29
CA VAL A 61 6.49 13.71 10.16
C VAL A 61 7.13 12.54 9.41
N TYR A 62 6.56 12.17 8.26
CA TYR A 62 7.13 11.14 7.39
C TYR A 62 8.06 11.80 6.41
N TYR A 63 9.36 11.64 6.58
CA TYR A 63 10.38 12.18 5.69
C TYR A 63 11.61 11.27 5.65
N PRO A 64 12.47 11.35 4.61
CA PRO A 64 13.65 10.52 4.52
C PRO A 64 14.65 10.80 5.64
N LYS A 65 15.04 9.75 6.37
CA LYS A 65 16.15 9.79 7.34
C LYS A 65 17.41 9.20 6.73
N ASN A 66 18.57 9.46 7.35
CA ASN A 66 19.82 8.84 6.94
C ASN A 66 19.74 7.31 7.12
N LYS A 67 19.75 6.58 6.00
CA LYS A 67 19.55 5.13 5.93
C LYS A 67 20.53 4.35 6.82
N GLU A 68 21.83 4.68 6.78
CA GLU A 68 22.85 3.99 7.58
C GLU A 68 22.65 4.17 9.09
N LYS A 69 22.32 5.38 9.53
CA LYS A 69 21.98 5.65 10.93
C LYS A 69 20.76 4.85 11.38
N MET A 70 19.73 4.75 10.53
CA MET A 70 18.53 3.98 10.86
C MET A 70 18.82 2.47 10.90
N ARG A 71 19.65 1.94 9.99
CA ARG A 71 20.10 0.53 10.04
C ARG A 71 20.83 0.21 11.34
N LYS A 72 21.71 1.12 11.80
CA LYS A 72 22.39 0.99 13.09
C LYS A 72 21.41 1.02 14.27
N LEU A 73 20.39 1.89 14.22
CA LEU A 73 19.35 1.96 15.26
C LEU A 73 18.60 0.62 15.43
N PHE A 74 18.37 -0.12 14.34
CA PHE A 74 17.72 -1.43 14.38
C PHE A 74 18.69 -2.62 14.52
N ASN A 75 20.00 -2.38 14.60
CA ASN A 75 21.05 -3.42 14.56
C ASN A 75 20.93 -4.35 13.35
N PHE A 76 20.62 -3.78 12.19
CA PHE A 76 20.58 -4.53 10.93
C PHE A 76 21.99 -4.99 10.54
N PRO A 77 22.17 -6.27 10.14
CA PRO A 77 23.44 -6.75 9.60
C PRO A 77 23.97 -5.90 8.44
N GLU A 78 25.28 -5.81 8.31
CA GLU A 78 25.87 -5.09 7.18
C GLU A 78 25.73 -5.90 5.87
N ASN A 79 25.90 -5.21 4.74
CA ASN A 79 25.98 -5.82 3.39
C ASN A 79 24.76 -6.64 2.95
N LYS A 80 23.57 -6.36 3.50
CA LYS A 80 22.30 -6.93 3.05
C LYS A 80 21.39 -5.89 2.40
N LYS A 81 20.52 -6.37 1.53
CA LYS A 81 19.31 -5.68 1.08
C LYS A 81 18.17 -5.98 2.04
N TYR A 82 17.32 -4.99 2.27
CA TYR A 82 16.25 -5.07 3.25
C TYR A 82 14.88 -4.85 2.59
N ILE A 83 14.00 -5.84 2.65
CA ILE A 83 12.61 -5.71 2.21
C ILE A 83 11.71 -5.66 3.43
N LEU A 84 10.98 -4.57 3.59
CA LEU A 84 9.96 -4.42 4.61
C LEU A 84 8.64 -5.01 4.12
N PHE A 85 8.01 -5.81 4.97
CA PHE A 85 6.66 -6.35 4.76
C PHE A 85 5.85 -6.17 6.04
N GLY A 86 4.64 -5.62 5.92
CA GLY A 86 3.72 -5.43 7.04
C GLY A 86 2.72 -6.58 7.13
N ALA A 87 2.71 -7.31 8.24
CA ALA A 87 1.73 -8.36 8.50
C ALA A 87 1.24 -8.33 9.94
N CYS A 88 -0.06 -8.08 10.12
CA CYS A 88 -0.70 -8.19 11.43
C CYS A 88 -0.97 -9.66 11.82
N LYS A 89 -1.20 -10.53 10.83
CA LYS A 89 -1.39 -12.00 10.95
C LYS A 89 -1.03 -12.68 9.63
N VAL A 90 -0.29 -13.79 9.68
CA VAL A 90 0.06 -14.59 8.48
C VAL A 90 -1.17 -15.19 7.82
N THR A 91 -2.20 -15.48 8.61
CA THR A 91 -3.48 -16.03 8.17
C THR A 91 -4.33 -15.05 7.37
N ASP A 92 -3.96 -13.77 7.29
CA ASP A 92 -4.69 -12.81 6.47
C ASP A 92 -4.24 -12.92 5.01
N GLU A 93 -4.89 -13.83 4.27
CA GLU A 93 -4.61 -14.09 2.86
C GLU A 93 -4.66 -12.82 1.99
N ARG A 94 -5.44 -11.82 2.40
CA ARG A 94 -5.58 -10.54 1.68
C ARG A 94 -4.29 -9.75 1.64
N LYS A 95 -3.34 -9.98 2.56
CA LYS A 95 -2.01 -9.33 2.56
C LYS A 95 -1.00 -10.02 1.65
N GLY A 96 -1.36 -11.16 1.05
CA GLY A 96 -0.59 -11.80 0.00
C GLY A 96 0.76 -12.37 0.45
N PHE A 97 0.85 -12.79 1.71
CA PHE A 97 2.06 -13.42 2.26
C PHE A 97 2.58 -14.58 1.39
N VAL A 98 1.67 -15.40 0.84
CA VAL A 98 2.00 -16.51 -0.07
C VAL A 98 2.81 -16.02 -1.27
N TYR A 99 2.48 -14.87 -1.84
CA TYR A 99 3.19 -14.31 -2.99
C TYR A 99 4.58 -13.77 -2.63
N LEU A 100 4.76 -13.23 -1.41
CA LEU A 100 6.10 -12.89 -0.91
C LEU A 100 6.97 -14.16 -0.78
N LYS A 101 6.41 -15.25 -0.24
CA LYS A 101 7.12 -16.53 -0.13
C LYS A 101 7.51 -17.07 -1.50
N GLU A 102 6.55 -17.17 -2.43
CA GLU A 102 6.78 -17.69 -3.79
C GLU A 102 7.79 -16.82 -4.56
N ALA A 103 7.65 -15.49 -4.50
CA ALA A 103 8.61 -14.58 -5.13
C ALA A 103 10.02 -14.77 -4.54
N GLY A 104 10.12 -15.00 -3.22
CA GLY A 104 11.39 -15.28 -2.58
C GLY A 104 12.02 -16.60 -3.03
N GLU A 105 11.22 -17.64 -3.21
CA GLU A 105 11.69 -18.94 -3.71
C GLU A 105 12.17 -18.85 -5.16
N ILE A 106 11.49 -18.05 -5.98
CA ILE A 106 11.89 -17.75 -7.36
C ILE A 106 13.27 -17.06 -7.37
N LEU A 107 13.44 -16.00 -6.56
CA LEU A 107 14.69 -15.24 -6.48
C LEU A 107 15.89 -16.12 -6.11
N LEU A 108 15.71 -17.08 -5.19
CA LEU A 108 16.75 -18.04 -4.82
C LEU A 108 16.99 -19.10 -5.90
N ARG A 109 15.91 -19.71 -6.43
CA ARG A 109 16.00 -20.80 -7.40
C ARG A 109 16.68 -20.35 -8.69
N GLU A 110 16.37 -19.14 -9.14
CA GLU A 110 16.96 -18.54 -10.35
C GLU A 110 18.30 -17.84 -10.08
N LYS A 111 18.80 -17.90 -8.82
CA LYS A 111 20.07 -17.30 -8.38
C LYS A 111 20.16 -15.80 -8.66
N ILE A 112 19.01 -15.12 -8.66
CA ILE A 112 18.92 -13.66 -8.79
C ILE A 112 19.45 -12.99 -7.53
N LEU A 113 19.13 -13.57 -6.37
CA LEU A 113 19.68 -13.20 -5.07
C LEU A 113 20.15 -14.43 -4.33
N LEU A 114 21.25 -14.29 -3.59
CA LEU A 114 21.70 -15.30 -2.66
C LEU A 114 20.99 -15.12 -1.31
N LYS A 115 20.85 -16.22 -0.56
CA LYS A 115 20.18 -16.23 0.75
C LYS A 115 20.75 -15.21 1.73
N ASP A 116 22.05 -14.94 1.65
CA ASP A 116 22.72 -13.98 2.53
C ASP A 116 22.70 -12.54 2.04
N GLU A 117 22.31 -12.27 0.79
CA GLU A 117 22.23 -10.91 0.23
C GLU A 117 20.95 -10.17 0.63
N LEU A 118 19.92 -10.87 1.11
CA LEU A 118 18.60 -10.31 1.38
C LEU A 118 18.09 -10.69 2.76
N MET A 119 17.49 -9.73 3.45
CA MET A 119 16.77 -9.94 4.70
C MET A 119 15.35 -9.36 4.58
N ILE A 120 14.37 -10.16 4.98
CA ILE A 120 12.98 -9.71 5.07
C ILE A 120 12.75 -9.13 6.46
N VAL A 121 12.35 -7.88 6.52
CA VAL A 121 12.00 -7.18 7.74
C VAL A 121 10.48 -7.22 7.89
N VAL A 122 10.00 -7.75 9.00
CA VAL A 122 8.56 -7.87 9.25
C VAL A 122 8.18 -7.02 10.45
N PHE A 123 7.10 -6.25 10.29
CA PHE A 123 6.46 -5.53 11.40
C PHE A 123 4.98 -5.90 11.48
N GLY A 124 4.43 -5.84 12.70
CA GLY A 124 3.06 -6.25 13.02
C GLY A 124 3.00 -7.41 14.02
N GLY A 125 1.79 -7.91 14.26
CA GLY A 125 1.54 -9.03 15.19
C GLY A 125 1.86 -10.41 14.59
N ASN A 126 2.10 -11.42 15.45
CA ASN A 126 2.32 -12.83 15.08
C ASN A 126 3.44 -13.09 14.06
N SER A 127 4.41 -12.18 13.97
CA SER A 127 5.52 -12.22 13.00
C SER A 127 6.53 -13.36 13.22
N ASN A 128 6.49 -14.06 14.36
CA ASN A 128 7.32 -15.25 14.59
C ASN A 128 6.89 -16.45 13.72
N GLU A 129 5.61 -16.55 13.37
CA GLU A 129 5.10 -17.60 12.47
C GLU A 129 5.59 -17.41 11.02
N VAL A 130 5.87 -16.16 10.63
CA VAL A 130 6.36 -15.81 9.30
C VAL A 130 7.79 -16.31 9.07
N ALA A 131 8.63 -16.25 10.09
CA ALA A 131 10.07 -16.43 9.96
C ALA A 131 10.45 -17.80 9.40
N SER A 132 9.77 -18.86 9.83
CA SER A 132 10.03 -20.23 9.38
C SER A 132 9.49 -20.53 7.97
N MET A 133 8.60 -19.71 7.43
CA MET A 133 7.94 -19.94 6.16
C MET A 133 8.64 -19.24 4.98
N LEU A 134 9.49 -18.25 5.27
CA LEU A 134 10.18 -17.49 4.23
C LEU A 134 11.53 -18.11 3.87
N PRO A 135 11.93 -18.04 2.59
CA PRO A 135 13.18 -18.62 2.12
C PRO A 135 14.44 -17.82 2.54
N PHE A 136 14.25 -16.57 2.97
CA PHE A 136 15.30 -15.65 3.41
C PHE A 136 15.31 -15.49 4.93
N GLN A 137 16.41 -14.94 5.46
CA GLN A 137 16.47 -14.55 6.87
C GLN A 137 15.42 -13.47 7.16
N VAL A 138 14.78 -13.59 8.33
CA VAL A 138 13.72 -12.68 8.77
C VAL A 138 14.17 -11.91 9.99
N PHE A 139 14.05 -10.58 9.93
CA PHE A 139 14.20 -9.69 11.08
C PHE A 139 12.81 -9.24 11.53
N ASN A 140 12.44 -9.64 12.74
CA ASN A 140 11.15 -9.30 13.30
C ASN A 140 11.25 -8.05 14.18
N VAL A 141 10.59 -6.96 13.77
CA VAL A 141 10.52 -5.71 14.55
C VAL A 141 9.39 -5.72 15.59
N GLY A 142 8.44 -6.65 15.44
CA GLY A 142 7.23 -6.75 16.24
C GLY A 142 6.19 -5.67 15.90
N TYR A 143 5.22 -5.50 16.79
CA TYR A 143 4.24 -4.42 16.69
C TYR A 143 4.88 -3.07 16.99
N ILE A 144 4.59 -2.07 16.14
CA ILE A 144 5.11 -0.70 16.28
C ILE A 144 3.92 0.22 16.50
N ASN A 145 3.88 0.89 17.65
CA ASN A 145 2.88 1.90 18.02
C ASN A 145 3.45 3.32 18.10
N ASN A 146 4.72 3.50 17.70
CA ASN A 146 5.43 4.77 17.75
C ASN A 146 5.74 5.22 16.32
N ILE A 147 5.27 6.41 15.95
CA ILE A 147 5.41 6.95 14.60
C ILE A 147 6.87 7.17 14.24
N GLU A 148 7.69 7.71 15.14
CA GLU A 148 9.11 7.95 14.86
C GLU A 148 9.88 6.67 14.56
N LYS A 149 9.59 5.58 15.30
CA LYS A 149 10.14 4.24 15.05
C LYS A 149 9.69 3.71 13.70
N MET A 150 8.44 3.92 13.32
CA MET A 150 7.93 3.51 12.01
C MET A 150 8.60 4.27 10.87
N VAL A 151 8.73 5.59 10.99
CA VAL A 151 9.47 6.45 10.02
C VAL A 151 10.92 5.99 9.90
N SER A 152 11.58 5.74 11.03
CA SER A 152 12.95 5.21 11.05
C SER A 152 13.05 3.85 10.35
N LEU A 153 12.05 2.97 10.54
CA LEU A 153 12.01 1.66 9.90
C LEU A 153 11.86 1.76 8.39
N TYR A 154 10.92 2.60 7.91
CA TYR A 154 10.76 2.86 6.49
C TYR A 154 12.07 3.36 5.86
N SER A 155 12.76 4.32 6.49
CA SER A 155 14.06 4.80 5.98
C SER A 155 15.24 3.83 6.13
N ALA A 156 15.13 2.78 6.96
CA ALA A 156 16.19 1.79 7.16
C ALA A 156 16.25 0.73 6.04
N VAL A 157 15.12 0.48 5.38
CA VAL A 157 14.98 -0.59 4.38
C VAL A 157 15.25 -0.10 2.96
N ASP A 158 15.34 -1.02 2.01
CA ASP A 158 15.50 -0.72 0.58
C ASP A 158 14.18 -0.79 -0.20
N LEU A 159 13.21 -1.55 0.29
CA LEU A 159 11.95 -1.75 -0.41
C LEU A 159 10.84 -1.98 0.59
N PHE A 160 9.69 -1.37 0.38
CA PHE A 160 8.44 -1.81 1.00
C PHE A 160 7.64 -2.69 0.03
N LEU A 161 7.40 -3.94 0.41
CA LEU A 161 6.64 -4.89 -0.39
C LEU A 161 5.20 -4.97 0.12
N ILE A 162 4.25 -4.79 -0.79
CA ILE A 162 2.81 -4.86 -0.52
C ILE A 162 2.11 -5.73 -1.57
N PRO A 163 2.24 -7.06 -1.49
CA PRO A 163 1.59 -8.00 -2.40
C PRO A 163 0.11 -8.22 -2.05
N SER A 164 -0.57 -7.20 -1.53
CA SER A 164 -1.96 -7.30 -1.10
C SER A 164 -2.88 -7.68 -2.26
N LEU A 165 -3.84 -8.56 -1.97
CA LEU A 165 -4.89 -8.96 -2.89
C LEU A 165 -6.09 -8.01 -2.88
N GLU A 166 -6.24 -7.29 -1.78
CA GLU A 166 -7.31 -6.34 -1.53
C GLU A 166 -6.75 -5.14 -0.77
N ASP A 167 -6.60 -4.01 -1.46
CA ASP A 167 -6.23 -2.75 -0.82
C ASP A 167 -6.74 -1.58 -1.67
N ASN A 168 -7.29 -0.56 -1.03
CA ASN A 168 -7.91 0.55 -1.75
C ASN A 168 -6.96 1.74 -1.92
N LEU A 169 -6.41 2.26 -0.83
CA LEU A 169 -5.37 3.29 -0.83
C LEU A 169 -4.54 3.07 0.44
N PRO A 170 -3.64 2.08 0.45
CA PRO A 170 -2.92 1.71 1.67
C PRO A 170 -1.98 2.83 2.11
N ASN A 171 -2.26 3.43 3.27
CA ASN A 171 -1.44 4.52 3.83
C ASN A 171 0.04 4.12 3.95
N THR A 172 0.34 2.85 4.20
CA THR A 172 1.72 2.33 4.29
C THR A 172 2.55 2.55 3.01
N ILE A 173 1.93 2.61 1.82
CA ILE A 173 2.64 2.99 0.59
C ILE A 173 3.02 4.48 0.66
N MET A 174 2.09 5.36 1.05
CA MET A 174 2.38 6.79 1.21
C MET A 174 3.46 7.01 2.25
N GLU A 175 3.38 6.34 3.40
CA GLU A 175 4.34 6.43 4.49
C GLU A 175 5.75 5.99 4.04
N SER A 176 5.84 4.84 3.36
CA SER A 176 7.11 4.35 2.82
C SER A 176 7.71 5.32 1.79
N MET A 177 6.91 5.74 0.81
CA MET A 177 7.36 6.63 -0.26
C MET A 177 7.70 8.03 0.28
N ALA A 178 6.97 8.53 1.28
CA ALA A 178 7.29 9.76 2.00
C ALA A 178 8.65 9.66 2.69
N CYS A 179 9.02 8.49 3.18
CA CYS A 179 10.34 8.23 3.76
C CYS A 179 11.44 7.95 2.71
N GLY A 180 11.12 8.10 1.41
CA GLY A 180 12.04 7.85 0.31
C GLY A 180 12.24 6.37 -0.01
N THR A 181 11.43 5.47 0.55
CA THR A 181 11.53 4.04 0.29
C THR A 181 10.52 3.62 -0.77
N PRO A 182 10.99 3.15 -1.94
CA PRO A 182 10.12 2.76 -3.03
C PRO A 182 9.33 1.49 -2.69
N CYS A 183 8.25 1.27 -3.43
CA CYS A 183 7.31 0.18 -3.17
C CYS A 183 7.22 -0.79 -4.36
N VAL A 184 6.97 -2.07 -4.06
CA VAL A 184 6.51 -3.06 -5.04
C VAL A 184 5.17 -3.60 -4.56
N GLY A 185 4.17 -3.62 -5.44
CA GLY A 185 2.84 -4.16 -5.13
C GLY A 185 2.08 -4.57 -6.37
N PHE A 186 0.96 -5.28 -6.19
CA PHE A 186 0.15 -5.75 -7.30
C PHE A 186 -0.68 -4.65 -7.96
N ASN A 187 -1.00 -4.85 -9.24
CA ASN A 187 -1.92 -4.01 -10.02
C ASN A 187 -3.38 -4.23 -9.58
N ILE A 188 -3.72 -3.78 -8.37
CA ILE A 188 -5.05 -3.91 -7.79
C ILE A 188 -5.40 -2.70 -6.94
N GLY A 189 -6.70 -2.37 -6.93
CA GLY A 189 -7.21 -1.26 -6.15
C GLY A 189 -6.53 0.06 -6.51
N GLY A 190 -6.19 0.86 -5.50
CA GLY A 190 -5.41 2.08 -5.70
C GLY A 190 -3.91 1.90 -5.51
N ILE A 191 -3.38 0.68 -5.35
CA ILE A 191 -1.92 0.45 -5.31
C ILE A 191 -1.26 0.98 -6.59
N SER A 192 -1.84 0.66 -7.75
CA SER A 192 -1.35 1.13 -9.05
C SER A 192 -1.65 2.60 -9.35
N GLU A 193 -2.47 3.28 -8.55
CA GLU A 193 -2.62 4.73 -8.61
C GLU A 193 -1.48 5.46 -7.87
N MET A 194 -0.95 4.82 -6.82
CA MET A 194 0.12 5.35 -5.97
C MET A 194 1.51 5.07 -6.56
N ILE A 195 1.72 3.84 -7.02
CA ILE A 195 2.98 3.39 -7.60
C ILE A 195 2.94 3.59 -9.12
N GLU A 196 3.82 4.45 -9.62
CA GLU A 196 4.09 4.60 -11.05
C GLU A 196 5.17 3.60 -11.45
N HIS A 197 4.78 2.60 -12.24
CA HIS A 197 5.64 1.49 -12.66
C HIS A 197 6.97 1.98 -13.23
N LYS A 198 8.08 1.48 -12.66
CA LYS A 198 9.47 1.81 -12.98
C LYS A 198 9.87 3.28 -12.84
N LYS A 199 9.03 4.13 -12.24
CA LYS A 199 9.32 5.54 -11.98
C LYS A 199 9.54 5.82 -10.49
N ASN A 200 8.65 5.35 -9.63
CA ASN A 200 8.72 5.55 -8.18
C ASN A 200 8.60 4.23 -7.37
N GLY A 201 8.44 3.12 -8.09
CA GLY A 201 8.35 1.77 -7.57
C GLY A 201 8.05 0.79 -8.71
N TYR A 202 7.51 -0.37 -8.39
CA TYR A 202 7.13 -1.38 -9.38
C TYR A 202 5.69 -1.85 -9.14
N VAL A 203 4.88 -1.80 -10.20
CA VAL A 203 3.54 -2.40 -10.20
C VAL A 203 3.66 -3.75 -10.88
N ALA A 204 3.48 -4.82 -10.11
CA ALA A 204 3.48 -6.19 -10.61
C ALA A 204 2.08 -6.62 -11.05
N GLU A 205 2.00 -7.54 -12.00
CA GLU A 205 0.75 -8.15 -12.43
C GLU A 205 0.03 -8.84 -11.26
N TYR A 206 -1.30 -8.71 -11.24
CA TYR A 206 -2.11 -9.16 -10.11
C TYR A 206 -1.94 -10.67 -9.88
N LYS A 207 -1.61 -11.06 -8.64
CA LYS A 207 -1.40 -12.47 -8.23
C LYS A 207 -0.29 -13.18 -9.01
N ASN A 208 0.70 -12.44 -9.51
CA ASN A 208 1.83 -13.01 -10.22
C ASN A 208 3.11 -12.93 -9.38
N ALA A 209 3.48 -14.04 -8.72
CA ALA A 209 4.69 -14.10 -7.90
C ALA A 209 5.99 -13.92 -8.70
N THR A 210 6.02 -14.38 -9.95
CA THR A 210 7.18 -14.21 -10.84
C THR A 210 7.39 -12.74 -11.17
N ASP A 211 6.33 -12.03 -11.53
CA ASP A 211 6.43 -10.59 -11.81
C ASP A 211 6.71 -9.76 -10.55
N LEU A 212 6.21 -10.21 -9.39
CA LEU A 212 6.60 -9.65 -8.10
C LEU A 212 8.10 -9.82 -7.81
N ALA A 213 8.67 -11.00 -8.11
CA ALA A 213 10.11 -11.26 -8.00
C ALA A 213 10.91 -10.38 -8.98
N THR A 214 10.43 -10.20 -10.22
CA THR A 214 11.01 -9.26 -11.19
C THR A 214 11.04 -7.84 -10.63
N GLY A 215 9.95 -7.37 -10.02
CA GLY A 215 9.89 -6.06 -9.40
C GLY A 215 10.87 -5.88 -8.24
N ILE A 216 10.99 -6.90 -7.38
CA ILE A 216 11.99 -6.92 -6.29
C ILE A 216 13.40 -6.82 -6.87
N ASN A 217 13.75 -7.67 -7.84
CA ASN A 217 15.06 -7.67 -8.49
C ASN A 217 15.38 -6.31 -9.12
N TRP A 218 14.43 -5.77 -9.88
CA TRP A 218 14.58 -4.49 -10.56
C TRP A 218 14.95 -3.38 -9.58
N ILE A 219 14.28 -3.27 -8.43
CA ILE A 219 14.60 -2.26 -7.42
C ILE A 219 15.97 -2.49 -6.77
N VAL A 220 16.30 -3.73 -6.42
CA VAL A 220 17.47 -4.02 -5.57
C VAL A 220 18.79 -4.13 -6.36
N LYS A 221 18.75 -4.44 -7.65
CA LYS A 221 19.93 -4.67 -8.51
C LYS A 221 20.02 -3.74 -9.73
N GLU A 222 18.91 -3.36 -10.37
CA GLU A 222 18.93 -2.70 -11.69
C GLU A 222 18.64 -1.20 -11.66
N ALA A 223 17.70 -0.78 -10.82
CA ALA A 223 17.20 0.59 -10.79
C ALA A 223 18.24 1.56 -10.21
N ASN A 224 18.23 2.81 -10.70
CA ASN A 224 18.89 3.90 -10.00
C ASN A 224 18.09 4.22 -8.72
N TYR A 225 18.50 3.62 -7.61
CA TYR A 225 17.81 3.72 -6.33
C TYR A 225 17.63 5.17 -5.87
N ASN A 226 18.65 6.03 -6.07
CA ASN A 226 18.59 7.42 -5.62
C ASN A 226 17.48 8.17 -6.38
N GLN A 227 17.41 7.99 -7.69
CA GLN A 227 16.34 8.59 -8.49
C GLN A 227 14.96 8.03 -8.11
N LEU A 228 14.88 6.72 -7.87
CA LEU A 228 13.65 6.04 -7.48
C LEU A 228 13.13 6.58 -6.13
N SER A 229 14.01 6.76 -5.15
CA SER A 229 13.72 7.33 -3.84
C SER A 229 13.21 8.78 -3.94
N ILE A 230 13.86 9.61 -4.76
CA ILE A 230 13.43 10.99 -5.01
C ILE A 230 12.03 11.00 -5.65
N ASN A 231 11.80 10.16 -6.68
CA ASN A 231 10.51 10.09 -7.36
C ASN A 231 9.40 9.59 -6.43
N ALA A 232 9.69 8.63 -5.54
CA ALA A 232 8.77 8.15 -4.53
C ALA A 232 8.33 9.28 -3.60
N ARG A 233 9.29 10.04 -3.07
CA ARG A 233 9.00 11.20 -2.22
C ARG A 233 8.18 12.26 -2.96
N ASN A 234 8.61 12.64 -4.16
CA ASN A 234 7.98 13.70 -4.94
C ASN A 234 6.51 13.39 -5.26
N LYS A 235 6.19 12.13 -5.61
CA LYS A 235 4.81 11.69 -5.82
C LYS A 235 3.95 11.96 -4.58
N VAL A 236 4.47 11.64 -3.39
CA VAL A 236 3.75 11.85 -2.13
C VAL A 236 3.53 13.34 -1.83
N GLU A 237 4.57 14.16 -1.94
CA GLU A 237 4.48 15.60 -1.67
C GLU A 237 3.50 16.31 -2.61
N ILE A 238 3.44 15.90 -3.88
CA ILE A 238 2.55 16.51 -4.87
C ILE A 238 1.10 16.07 -4.65
N GLU A 239 0.86 14.76 -4.52
CA GLU A 239 -0.50 14.22 -4.64
C GLU A 239 -1.21 13.95 -3.31
N TYR A 240 -0.45 13.76 -2.22
CA TYR A 240 -0.97 13.27 -0.94
C TYR A 240 -0.63 14.17 0.25
N ASN A 241 0.10 15.27 0.05
CA ASN A 241 0.34 16.27 1.11
C ASN A 241 -0.98 16.81 1.67
N GLU A 242 -1.06 16.88 3.00
CA GLU A 242 -2.25 17.33 3.75
C GLU A 242 -2.82 18.67 3.30
N GLY A 243 -1.98 19.66 2.98
CA GLY A 243 -2.41 20.99 2.56
C GLY A 243 -3.11 20.96 1.20
N ASN A 244 -2.60 20.15 0.26
CA ASN A 244 -3.23 19.96 -1.04
C ASN A 244 -4.56 19.20 -0.93
N ILE A 245 -4.62 18.19 -0.05
CA ILE A 245 -5.86 17.43 0.18
C ILE A 245 -6.92 18.28 0.89
N ALA A 246 -6.53 19.06 1.91
CA ALA A 246 -7.43 19.97 2.59
C ALA A 246 -8.06 20.99 1.63
N LYS A 247 -7.27 21.56 0.70
CA LYS A 247 -7.78 22.43 -0.37
C LYS A 247 -8.83 21.75 -1.24
N LYS A 248 -8.61 20.49 -1.64
CA LYS A 248 -9.60 19.70 -2.42
C LYS A 248 -10.92 19.54 -1.66
N TYR A 249 -10.86 19.27 -0.35
CA TYR A 249 -12.06 19.17 0.48
C TYR A 249 -12.78 20.51 0.66
N ILE A 250 -12.04 21.61 0.87
CA ILE A 250 -12.62 22.96 0.96
C ILE A 250 -13.37 23.33 -0.32
N GLU A 251 -12.76 23.09 -1.49
CA GLU A 251 -13.38 23.30 -2.80
C GLU A 251 -14.65 22.44 -2.96
N LEU A 252 -14.60 21.18 -2.52
CA LEU A 252 -15.76 20.29 -2.54
C LEU A 252 -16.89 20.84 -1.66
N TYR A 253 -16.59 21.26 -0.42
CA TYR A 253 -17.60 21.79 0.50
C TYR A 253 -18.24 23.07 -0.05
N LYS A 254 -17.45 23.98 -0.63
CA LYS A 254 -17.99 25.17 -1.32
C LYS A 254 -18.97 24.77 -2.42
N LYS A 255 -18.60 23.78 -3.26
CA LYS A 255 -19.45 23.30 -4.35
C LYS A 255 -20.75 22.66 -3.85
N VAL A 256 -20.71 21.94 -2.73
CA VAL A 256 -21.89 21.26 -2.16
C VAL A 256 -22.80 22.21 -1.39
N LEU A 257 -22.27 23.31 -0.82
CA LEU A 257 -23.07 24.31 -0.10
C LEU A 257 -23.74 25.34 -1.01
N ILE A 258 -23.22 25.55 -2.22
CA ILE A 258 -23.78 26.48 -3.22
C ILE A 258 -24.89 25.83 -4.07
N ASN A 259 -24.91 24.49 -4.16
CA ASN A 259 -25.95 23.70 -4.85
C ASN A 259 -27.02 23.19 -3.86
#